data_AF-A0A161CC22-F1
#
_entry.id   AF-A0A161CC22-F1
#
_cell.length_a   1.000
_cell.length_b   1.000
_cell.length_c   1.000
_cell.angle_alpha   90.00
_cell.angle_beta   90.00
_cell.angle_gamma   90.00
#
_symmetry.space_group_name_H-M   'P 1'
#
loop_
_entity.id
_entity.type
_entity.pdbx_description
1 polymer ?
#
loop_
_entity_poly.entity_id
_entity_poly.type
_entity_poly.pdbx_seq_one_letter_code
_entity_poly.pdbx_strand_id
1 'polypeptide(L)' 'CLELADVCKEVGLPSGVLNIVTGLGSEAGAPLSSHPGVDKVAFTGSYETGIYFSCSYD' A
#
# COMPACT_ATOMS: atom_id res chain seq x y z
N CYS A 1 9.75 7.83 -0.69
CA CYS A 1 9.41 7.18 0.60
C CYS A 1 10.49 6.23 1.13
N LEU A 2 11.53 5.89 0.37
CA LEU A 2 12.55 4.95 0.88
C LEU A 2 13.30 5.51 2.11
N GLU A 3 13.65 6.80 2.10
CA GLU A 3 14.25 7.46 3.29
C GLU A 3 13.38 7.38 4.54
N LEU A 4 12.04 7.32 4.40
CA LEU A 4 11.15 7.11 5.54
C LEU A 4 11.35 5.72 6.15
N ALA A 5 11.59 4.69 5.33
CA ALA A 5 11.91 3.36 5.84
C ALA A 5 13.19 3.39 6.68
N ASP A 6 14.18 4.17 6.27
CA ASP A 6 15.45 4.25 6.99
C ASP A 6 15.30 4.97 8.33
N VAL A 7 14.56 6.09 8.36
CA VAL A 7 14.18 6.75 9.62
C VAL A 7 13.39 5.80 10.54
N CYS A 8 12.44 5.03 10.00
CA CYS A 8 11.67 4.07 10.79
C CYS A 8 12.55 2.96 11.40
N LYS A 9 13.59 2.51 10.68
CA LYS A 9 14.57 1.55 11.21
C LYS A 9 15.41 2.18 12.32
N GLU A 10 15.88 3.42 12.12
CA GLU A 10 16.70 4.14 13.11
C GLU A 10 15.99 4.33 14.45
N VAL A 11 14.69 4.62 14.42
CA VAL A 11 13.88 4.76 15.65
C VAL A 11 13.44 3.41 16.25
N GLY A 12 13.85 2.29 15.65
CA GLY A 12 13.58 0.95 16.16
C GLY A 12 12.13 0.50 15.98
N LEU A 13 11.45 0.92 14.90
CA LEU A 13 10.11 0.43 14.61
C LEU A 13 10.12 -1.11 14.47
N PRO A 14 9.27 -1.84 15.20
CA PRO A 14 9.28 -3.30 15.13
C PRO A 14 9.03 -3.83 13.72
N SER A 15 9.69 -4.94 13.37
CA SER A 15 9.54 -5.56 12.05
C SER A 15 8.08 -5.92 11.74
N GLY A 16 7.66 -5.64 10.51
CA GLY A 16 6.30 -5.91 10.03
C GLY A 16 5.28 -4.81 10.32
N VAL A 17 5.57 -3.84 11.20
CA VAL A 17 4.67 -2.70 11.46
C VAL A 17 4.55 -1.79 10.24
N LEU A 18 5.64 -1.57 9.52
CA LEU A 18 5.66 -0.84 8.24
C LEU A 18 6.40 -1.66 7.19
N ASN A 19 5.76 -1.84 6.03
CA ASN A 19 6.36 -2.42 4.84
C ASN A 19 6.22 -1.40 3.70
N ILE A 20 7.33 -0.93 3.13
CA ILE A 20 7.32 -0.06 1.96
C ILE A 20 7.61 -0.89 0.72
N VAL A 21 6.59 -1.11 -0.11
CA VAL A 21 6.69 -1.86 -1.36
C VAL A 21 6.60 -0.88 -2.52
N THR A 22 7.69 -0.74 -3.29
CA THR A 22 7.73 0.10 -4.50
C THR A 22 7.46 -0.74 -5.75
N GLY A 23 6.90 -0.11 -6.78
CA GLY A 23 6.62 -0.75 -8.06
C GLY A 23 5.61 0.03 -8.88
N LEU A 24 5.32 -0.44 -10.09
CA LEU A 24 4.24 0.10 -10.90
C LEU A 24 2.87 -0.25 -10.28
N GLY A 25 1.86 0.58 -10.55
CA GLY A 25 0.51 0.38 -10.01
C GLY A 25 -0.08 -1.00 -10.34
N SER A 26 0.16 -1.49 -11.56
CA SER A 26 -0.29 -2.82 -12.01
C SER A 26 0.44 -3.98 -11.33
N GLU A 27 1.68 -3.77 -10.88
CA GLU A 27 2.55 -4.83 -10.38
C GLU A 27 2.57 -4.91 -8.84
N ALA A 28 2.59 -3.76 -8.17
CA ALA A 28 2.60 -3.67 -6.72
C ALA A 28 1.22 -3.31 -6.16
N GLY A 29 0.57 -2.29 -6.73
CA GLY A 29 -0.69 -1.76 -6.19
C GLY A 29 -1.89 -2.69 -6.37
N ALA A 30 -2.12 -3.18 -7.59
CA ALA A 30 -3.28 -4.00 -7.91
C ALA A 30 -3.29 -5.33 -7.12
N PRO A 31 -2.18 -6.09 -7.02
CA PRO A 31 -2.15 -7.28 -6.17
C PRO A 31 -2.35 -6.98 -4.69
N LEU A 32 -1.74 -5.91 -4.15
CA LEU A 32 -1.92 -5.52 -2.75
C LEU A 32 -3.38 -5.18 -2.43
N SER A 33 -4.06 -4.46 -3.32
CA SER A 33 -5.44 -4.01 -3.09
C SER A 33 -6.49 -5.12 -3.10
N SER A 34 -6.18 -6.24 -3.76
CA SER A 34 -7.06 -7.41 -3.90
C SER A 34 -6.62 -8.60 -3.04
N HIS A 35 -5.54 -8.43 -2.26
CA HIS A 35 -4.97 -9.52 -1.48
C HIS A 35 -5.89 -9.87 -0.29
N PRO A 36 -6.22 -11.15 -0.05
CA PRO A 36 -7.15 -11.56 1.01
C PRO A 36 -6.65 -11.25 2.43
N GLY A 37 -5.35 -10.99 2.59
CA GLY A 37 -4.74 -10.56 3.86
C GLY A 37 -4.66 -9.05 4.07
N VAL A 38 -5.27 -8.23 3.21
CA VAL A 38 -5.34 -6.77 3.37
C VAL A 38 -6.76 -6.38 3.75
N ASP A 39 -6.94 -5.97 5.00
CA ASP A 39 -8.28 -5.64 5.52
C ASP A 39 -8.80 -4.28 5.04
N LYS A 40 -7.90 -3.37 4.65
CA LYS A 40 -8.27 -2.02 4.25
C LYS A 40 -7.28 -1.42 3.26
N VAL A 41 -7.83 -0.70 2.29
CA VAL A 41 -7.09 0.18 1.38
C VAL A 41 -7.47 1.63 1.68
N ALA A 42 -6.46 2.49 1.85
CA ALA A 42 -6.61 3.95 1.87
C ALA A 42 -5.83 4.52 0.70
N PHE A 43 -6.51 5.20 -0.22
CA PHE A 43 -5.95 5.60 -1.50
C PHE A 43 -6.09 7.11 -1.72
N THR A 44 -5.02 7.72 -2.24
CA THR A 44 -5.00 9.11 -2.73
C THR A 44 -4.32 9.11 -4.09
N GLY A 45 -5.05 9.53 -5.13
CA GLY A 45 -4.59 9.55 -6.51
C GLY A 45 -5.70 10.00 -7.45
N SER A 46 -5.65 9.59 -8.72
CA SER A 46 -6.68 9.98 -9.70
C SER A 46 -8.04 9.31 -9.42
N TYR A 47 -9.11 9.93 -9.92
CA TYR A 47 -10.46 9.40 -9.81
C TYR A 47 -10.60 8.03 -10.50
N GLU A 48 -10.04 7.88 -11.70
CA GLU A 48 -10.10 6.67 -12.50
C GLU A 48 -9.48 5.48 -11.76
N THR A 49 -8.37 5.72 -11.06
CA THR A 49 -7.70 4.68 -10.26
C THR A 49 -8.49 4.38 -8.99
N GLY A 50 -9.11 5.40 -8.37
CA GLY A 50 -9.93 5.22 -7.17
C GLY A 50 -11.15 4.32 -7.38
N ILE A 51 -11.79 4.38 -8.54
CA ILE A 51 -12.92 3.49 -8.89
C ILE A 51 -12.51 2.02 -8.83
N TYR A 52 -11.29 1.70 -9.28
CA TYR A 52 -10.79 0.32 -9.31
C TYR A 52 -10.81 -0.35 -7.92
N PHE A 53 -10.61 0.42 -6.85
CA PHE A 53 -10.64 -0.10 -5.47
C PHE A 53 -12.00 0.09 -4.79
N SER A 54 -12.79 1.09 -5.19
CA SER A 54 -14.06 1.44 -4.53
C SER A 54 -15.19 0.43 -4.77
N CYS A 55 -15.18 -0.27 -5.91
CA CYS A 55 -16.26 -1.20 -6.28
C CYS A 55 -15.99 -2.67 -5.91
N SER A 56 -14.88 -2.96 -5.22
CA SER A 56 -14.54 -4.33 -4.78
C SER A 56 -15.16 -4.73 -3.44
N TYR A 57 -16.01 -3.87 -2.85
CA TYR A 57 -16.88 -4.19 -1.72
C TYR A 57 -18.26 -4.56 -2.26
N ASP A 58 -18.42 -5.81 -2.68
CA ASP A 58 -19.71 -6.53 -2.69
C ASP A 58 -19.66 -7.63 -1.63
#